data_AF-A0A4P8RZG0-F1
#
_entry.id   AF-A0A4P8RZG0-F1
#
_cell.length_a   1.000
_cell.length_b   1.000
_cell.length_c   1.000
_cell.angle_alpha   90.00
_cell.angle_beta   90.00
_cell.angle_gamma   90.00
#
_symmetry.space_group_name_H-M   'P 1'
#
loop_
_entity.id
_entity.type
_entity.pdbx_description
1 polymer ?
#
loop_
_entity_poly.entity_id
_entity_poly.type
_entity_poly.pdbx_seq_one_letter_code
_entity_poly.pdbx_strand_id
1 'polypeptide(L)'
;MIFIISSIVIFGLGILSDHYLRKKFGIENRKGFSFKSVNKLQRWVERGFIVIFLIALWFLIDYALLLCVSYFVVMNLFRSLMEWRYERGKKEYILTLHSIMMYLLFVGSYSYFL
;
A
#
# COMPACT_ATOMS: atom_id res chain seq x y z
N MET A 1 -23.66 -6.65 -8.80
CA MET A 1 -23.42 -8.01 -8.23
C MET A 1 -22.03 -8.55 -8.58
N ILE A 2 -21.63 -8.56 -9.86
CA ILE A 2 -20.30 -9.07 -10.30
C ILE A 2 -19.14 -8.31 -9.65
N PHE A 3 -19.19 -6.97 -9.57
CA PHE A 3 -18.18 -6.16 -8.89
C PHE A 3 -17.96 -6.56 -7.42
N ILE A 4 -19.05 -6.77 -6.67
CA ILE A 4 -19.00 -7.17 -5.26
C ILE A 4 -18.34 -8.54 -5.12
N ILE A 5 -18.70 -9.50 -5.98
CA ILE A 5 -18.08 -10.83 -6.00
C ILE A 5 -16.58 -10.72 -6.30
N SER A 6 -16.19 -9.95 -7.32
CA SER A 6 -14.77 -9.76 -7.64
C SER A 6 -13.98 -9.10 -6.50
N SER A 7 -14.60 -8.15 -5.79
CA SER A 7 -13.98 -7.48 -4.63
C SER A 7 -13.72 -8.47 -3.48
N ILE A 8 -14.69 -9.33 -3.18
CA ILE A 8 -14.57 -10.38 -2.14
C ILE A 8 -13.46 -11.36 -2.51
N VAL A 9 -13.40 -11.79 -3.78
CA VAL A 9 -12.37 -12.73 -4.27
C VAL A 9 -10.98 -12.12 -4.16
N ILE A 10 -10.78 -10.88 -4.63
CA ILE A 10 -9.49 -10.17 -4.54
C ILE A 10 -9.06 -10.04 -3.08
N PHE A 11 -9.98 -9.66 -2.18
CA PHE A 11 -9.67 -9.49 -0.77
C PHE A 11 -9.29 -10.83 -0.10
N GLY A 12 -10.02 -11.91 -0.41
CA GLY A 12 -9.69 -13.25 0.07
C GLY A 12 -8.32 -13.74 -0.42
N LEU A 13 -8.02 -13.54 -1.70
CA LEU A 13 -6.69 -13.84 -2.27
C LEU A 13 -5.60 -13.00 -1.62
N GLY A 14 -5.87 -11.72 -1.33
CA GLY A 14 -4.99 -10.82 -0.59
C GLY A 14 -4.57 -11.38 0.77
N ILE A 15 -5.53 -11.81 1.58
CA ILE A 15 -5.25 -12.39 2.90
C ILE A 15 -4.47 -13.69 2.79
N LEU A 16 -4.87 -14.59 1.89
CA LEU A 16 -4.22 -15.88 1.70
C LEU A 16 -2.76 -15.71 1.25
N SER A 17 -2.51 -14.82 0.31
CA SER A 17 -1.16 -14.55 -0.21
C SER A 17 -0.28 -13.82 0.79
N ASP A 18 -0.80 -12.87 1.57
CA ASP A 18 -0.06 -12.24 2.69
C ASP A 18 0.38 -13.29 3.72
N HIS A 19 -0.53 -14.19 4.12
CA HIS A 19 -0.21 -15.28 5.04
C HIS A 19 0.85 -16.24 4.46
N TYR A 20 0.71 -16.61 3.19
CA TYR A 20 1.68 -17.45 2.49
C TYR A 20 3.05 -16.78 2.40
N LEU A 21 3.13 -15.49 2.06
CA LEU A 21 4.38 -14.73 1.98
C LEU A 21 5.07 -14.64 3.33
N ARG A 22 4.33 -14.38 4.41
CA ARG A 22 4.89 -14.37 5.78
C ARG A 22 5.54 -15.70 6.13
N LYS A 23 4.82 -16.81 5.88
CA LYS A 23 5.31 -18.16 6.15
C LYS A 23 6.52 -18.52 5.29
N LYS A 24 6.50 -18.16 4.00
CA LYS A 24 7.56 -18.45 3.04
C LYS A 24 8.85 -17.70 3.34
N PHE A 25 8.75 -16.43 3.72
CA PHE A 25 9.92 -15.57 3.93
C PHE A 25 10.38 -15.48 5.39
N GLY A 26 9.64 -16.10 6.31
CA GLY A 26 9.93 -16.07 7.76
C GLY A 26 9.74 -14.68 8.35
N ILE A 27 8.74 -13.93 7.87
CA ILE A 27 8.47 -12.56 8.33
C ILE A 27 7.69 -12.65 9.63
N GLU A 28 8.22 -12.04 10.69
CA GLU A 28 7.53 -12.00 11.98
C GLU A 28 6.18 -11.30 11.87
N ASN A 29 5.19 -11.82 12.61
CA ASN A 29 3.90 -11.15 12.71
C ASN A 29 4.10 -9.86 13.51
N ARG A 30 3.81 -8.71 12.88
CA ARG A 30 3.81 -7.42 13.59
C ARG A 30 2.77 -7.48 14.72
N LYS A 31 3.15 -7.06 15.92
CA LYS A 31 2.20 -6.83 17.03
C LYS A 31 1.38 -5.57 16.73
N GLY A 32 0.33 -5.72 15.93
CA GLY A 32 -0.66 -4.68 15.62
C GLY A 32 -0.67 -4.20 14.15
N PHE A 33 -1.73 -3.48 13.78
CA PHE A 33 -1.96 -2.90 12.44
C PHE A 33 -1.11 -1.65 12.13
N SER A 34 -0.41 -1.09 13.12
CA SER A 34 0.28 0.20 12.97
C SER A 34 1.65 0.04 12.33
N PHE A 35 1.88 0.76 11.22
CA PHE A 35 3.16 0.87 10.57
C PHE A 35 4.15 1.61 11.48
N LYS A 36 5.23 0.93 11.88
CA LYS A 36 6.33 1.56 12.62
C LYS A 36 7.31 2.12 11.60
N SER A 37 7.39 3.44 11.49
CA SER A 37 8.40 4.09 10.65
C SER A 37 9.80 3.58 10.98
N VAL A 38 10.61 3.30 9.97
CA VAL A 38 11.97 2.82 10.18
C VAL A 38 12.83 3.88 10.88
N ASN A 39 12.69 5.14 10.47
CA ASN A 39 13.46 6.26 11.01
C ASN A 39 12.59 7.51 11.26
N LYS A 40 13.10 8.44 12.09
CA LYS A 40 12.47 9.76 12.30
C LYS A 40 12.35 10.54 10.98
N LEU A 41 13.35 10.44 10.10
CA LEU A 41 13.35 11.05 8.77
C LEU A 41 12.18 10.55 7.93
N GLN A 42 11.93 9.25 7.92
CA GLN A 42 10.80 8.67 7.19
C GLN A 42 9.46 9.26 7.66
N ARG A 43 9.25 9.45 8.96
CA ARG A 43 8.01 10.08 9.46
C ARG A 43 7.84 11.50 8.95
N TRP A 44 8.92 12.28 8.93
CA TRP A 44 8.87 13.66 8.43
C TRP A 44 8.56 13.70 6.93
N VAL A 45 9.18 12.82 6.16
CA VAL A 45 8.90 12.69 4.71
C VAL A 45 7.45 12.24 4.47
N GLU A 46 6.94 11.25 5.20
CA GLU A 46 5.55 10.80 5.09
C GLU A 46 4.55 11.91 5.46
N ARG A 47 4.84 12.72 6.50
CA ARG A 47 4.02 13.90 6.82
C ARG A 47 4.06 14.94 5.71
N GLY A 48 5.24 15.18 5.12
CA GLY A 48 5.39 16.07 3.97
C GLY A 48 4.55 15.62 2.78
N PHE A 49 4.57 14.31 2.46
CA PHE A 49 3.74 13.73 1.41
C PHE A 49 2.24 13.94 1.65
N ILE A 50 1.76 13.80 2.90
CA ILE A 50 0.36 14.08 3.24
C ILE A 50 0.00 15.53 2.94
N VAL A 51 0.84 16.49 3.36
CA VAL A 51 0.57 17.92 3.12
C VAL A 51 0.53 18.24 1.63
N ILE A 52 1.51 17.74 0.85
CA ILE A 52 1.55 17.92 -0.61
C ILE A 52 0.31 17.32 -1.26
N PHE A 53 -0.10 16.12 -0.82
CA PHE A 53 -1.31 15.46 -1.32
C PHE A 53 -2.57 16.28 -1.07
N LEU A 54 -2.74 16.82 0.14
CA LEU A 54 -3.91 17.66 0.46
C LEU A 54 -3.97 18.94 -0.37
N ILE A 55 -2.81 19.58 -0.61
CA ILE A 55 -2.71 20.74 -1.49
C ILE A 55 -3.09 20.34 -2.92
N ALA A 56 -2.51 19.25 -3.44
CA ALA A 56 -2.82 18.77 -4.78
C ALA A 56 -4.30 18.39 -4.94
N LEU A 57 -4.92 17.79 -3.93
CA LEU A 57 -6.34 17.44 -3.93
C LEU A 57 -7.26 18.66 -4.05
N TRP A 58 -6.87 19.78 -3.43
CA TRP A 58 -7.61 21.04 -3.54
C TRP A 58 -7.64 21.57 -4.98
N PHE A 59 -6.51 21.48 -5.70
CA PHE A 59 -6.40 22.01 -7.06
C PHE A 59 -6.85 21.02 -8.16
N LEU A 60 -6.79 19.72 -7.91
CA LEU A 60 -7.02 18.66 -8.90
C LEU A 60 -8.20 17.77 -8.49
N ILE A 61 -9.26 18.36 -7.91
CA ILE A 61 -10.40 17.62 -7.36
C ILE A 61 -11.10 16.75 -8.41
N ASP A 62 -11.16 17.19 -9.67
CA ASP A 62 -11.75 16.44 -10.78
C ASP A 62 -10.98 15.12 -11.06
N TYR A 63 -9.71 15.06 -10.67
CA TYR A 63 -8.84 13.89 -10.78
C TYR A 63 -8.63 13.19 -9.43
N ALA A 64 -9.50 13.42 -8.43
CA ALA A 64 -9.33 12.93 -7.07
C ALA A 64 -9.05 11.42 -6.99
N LEU A 65 -9.73 10.59 -7.79
CA LEU A 65 -9.49 9.14 -7.81
C LEU A 65 -8.05 8.83 -8.22
N LEU A 66 -7.58 9.39 -9.35
CA LEU A 66 -6.21 9.21 -9.83
C LEU A 66 -5.18 9.74 -8.82
N LEU A 67 -5.48 10.87 -8.17
CA LEU A 67 -4.63 11.46 -7.15
C LEU A 67 -4.51 10.56 -5.91
N CYS A 68 -5.63 9.99 -5.43
CA CYS A 68 -5.65 9.04 -4.32
C CYS A 68 -4.85 7.77 -4.64
N VAL A 69 -5.04 7.22 -5.84
CA VAL A 69 -4.34 6.01 -6.30
C VAL A 69 -2.84 6.27 -6.40
N SER A 70 -2.44 7.37 -7.06
CA SER A 70 -1.03 7.74 -7.19
C SER A 70 -0.38 8.02 -5.84
N TYR A 71 -1.06 8.73 -4.94
CA TYR A 71 -0.58 8.96 -3.58
C TYR A 71 -0.33 7.65 -2.83
N PHE A 72 -1.30 6.73 -2.85
CA PHE A 72 -1.16 5.44 -2.18
C PHE A 72 0.03 4.64 -2.74
N VAL A 73 0.19 4.61 -4.07
CA VAL A 73 1.30 3.90 -4.73
C VAL A 73 2.65 4.53 -4.38
N VAL A 74 2.80 5.84 -4.54
CA VAL A 74 4.06 6.55 -4.27
C VAL A 74 4.46 6.43 -2.80
N MET A 75 3.50 6.59 -1.88
CA MET A 75 3.77 6.50 -0.45
C MET A 75 4.24 5.09 -0.04
N ASN A 76 3.56 4.03 -0.54
CA ASN A 76 3.94 2.66 -0.21
C ASN A 76 5.21 2.21 -0.93
N LEU A 77 5.48 2.71 -2.15
CA LEU A 77 6.77 2.49 -2.83
C LEU A 77 7.91 3.10 -2.02
N PHE A 78 7.76 4.35 -1.57
CA PHE A 78 8.74 5.00 -0.70
C PHE A 78 8.96 4.19 0.59
N ARG A 79 7.88 3.73 1.24
CA ARG A 79 7.98 2.86 2.43
C ARG A 79 8.73 1.58 2.15
N SER A 80 8.41 0.88 1.06
CA SER A 80 9.08 -0.36 0.68
C SER A 80 10.58 -0.13 0.42
N LEU A 81 10.95 0.98 -0.24
CA LEU A 81 12.34 1.35 -0.45
C LEU A 81 13.07 1.64 0.87
N MET A 82 12.42 2.30 1.83
CA MET A 82 12.99 2.55 3.15
C MET A 82 13.13 1.25 3.96
N GLU A 83 12.13 0.38 3.97
CA GLU A 83 12.18 -0.95 4.59
C GLU A 83 13.31 -1.79 3.99
N TRP A 84 13.46 -1.78 2.65
CA TRP A 84 14.51 -2.51 1.96
C TRP A 84 15.91 -1.95 2.26
N ARG A 85 16.05 -0.63 2.35
CA ARG A 85 17.36 0.03 2.58
C ARG A 85 17.83 -0.07 4.03
N TYR A 86 16.92 0.07 5.00
CA TYR A 86 17.28 0.20 6.41
C TYR A 86 16.96 -1.04 7.25
N GLU A 87 15.93 -1.82 6.90
CA GLU A 87 15.48 -2.98 7.67
C GLU A 87 15.32 -4.24 6.80
N ARG A 88 16.25 -4.42 5.84
CA ARG A 88 16.23 -5.54 4.87
C ARG A 88 16.04 -6.91 5.52
N GLY A 89 16.62 -7.11 6.71
CA GLY A 89 16.54 -8.36 7.46
C GLY A 89 15.12 -8.78 7.85
N LYS A 90 14.21 -7.82 8.07
CA LYS A 90 12.81 -8.10 8.40
C LYS A 90 11.98 -8.49 7.17
N LYS A 91 12.46 -8.17 5.96
CA LYS A 91 11.81 -8.45 4.68
C LYS A 91 10.38 -7.90 4.53
N GLU A 92 10.00 -6.93 5.36
CA GLU A 92 8.66 -6.34 5.34
C GLU A 92 8.37 -5.59 4.04
N TYR A 93 9.42 -5.11 3.36
CA TYR A 93 9.34 -4.52 2.03
C TYR A 93 8.63 -5.42 1.00
N ILE A 94 8.69 -6.75 1.17
CA ILE A 94 8.00 -7.72 0.31
C ILE A 94 6.48 -7.63 0.50
N LEU A 95 6.03 -7.51 1.75
CA LEU A 95 4.60 -7.40 2.07
C LEU A 95 4.08 -6.01 1.67
N THR A 96 4.89 -4.97 1.82
CA THR A 96 4.54 -3.61 1.37
C THR A 96 4.44 -3.54 -0.15
N LEU A 97 5.30 -4.23 -0.91
CA LEU A 97 5.14 -4.34 -2.37
C LEU A 97 3.91 -5.15 -2.76
N HIS A 98 3.68 -6.25 -2.03
CA HIS A 98 2.51 -7.09 -2.26
C HIS A 98 1.20 -6.31 -2.05
N SER A 99 1.12 -5.46 -1.02
CA SER A 99 -0.07 -4.63 -0.78
C SER A 99 -0.29 -3.59 -1.89
N ILE A 100 0.78 -3.02 -2.46
CA ILE A 100 0.69 -2.15 -3.65
C ILE A 100 0.08 -2.92 -4.82
N MET A 101 0.55 -4.14 -5.09
CA MET A 101 0.01 -4.94 -6.20
C MET A 101 -1.47 -5.28 -5.99
N MET A 102 -1.85 -5.68 -4.77
CA MET A 102 -3.25 -5.98 -4.44
C MET A 102 -4.15 -4.75 -4.57
N TYR A 103 -3.67 -3.59 -4.14
CA TYR A 103 -4.39 -2.33 -4.31
C TYR A 103 -4.58 -1.97 -5.79
N LEU A 104 -3.54 -2.08 -6.61
CA LEU A 104 -3.63 -1.82 -8.06
C LEU A 104 -4.58 -2.79 -8.76
N LEU A 105 -4.58 -4.08 -8.37
CA LEU A 105 -5.53 -5.07 -8.89
C LEU A 105 -6.97 -4.69 -8.53
N PHE A 106 -7.21 -4.26 -7.30
CA PHE A 106 -8.53 -3.81 -6.85
C PHE A 106 -9.00 -2.59 -7.65
N VAL A 107 -8.18 -1.55 -7.76
CA VAL A 107 -8.50 -0.32 -8.51
C VAL A 107 -8.69 -0.62 -10.01
N GLY A 108 -7.80 -1.43 -10.60
CA GLY A 108 -7.91 -1.86 -11.99
C GLY A 108 -9.20 -2.63 -12.26
N SER A 109 -9.58 -3.54 -11.34
CA SER A 109 -10.86 -4.25 -11.45
C SER A 109 -12.06 -3.30 -11.41
N TYR A 110 -12.02 -2.26 -10.58
CA TYR A 110 -13.08 -1.25 -10.51
C TYR A 110 -13.21 -0.47 -11.82
N SER A 111 -12.08 -0.09 -12.44
CA SER A 111 -12.08 0.64 -13.71
C SER A 111 -12.69 -0.13 -14.88
N TYR A 112 -12.72 -1.46 -14.84
CA TYR A 112 -13.40 -2.28 -15.85
C TYR A 112 -14.94 -2.20 -15.76
N PHE A 113 -15.48 -1.85 -14.58
CA PHE A 113 -16.93 -1.78 -14.34
C PHE A 113 -17.49 -0.35 -14.38
N LEU A 114 -16.64 0.65 -14.62
CA LEU A 114 -16.98 2.07 -14.69
C LEU A 114 -17.21 2.48 -16.15
#